data_AF-A0A963R0E1-F1
#
_entry.id   AF-A0A963R0E1-F1
#
_cell.length_a   1.000
_cell.length_b   1.000
_cell.length_c   1.000
_cell.angle_alpha   90.00
_cell.angle_beta   90.00
_cell.angle_gamma   90.00
#
_symmetry.space_group_name_H-M   'P 1'
#
loop_
_entity.id
_entity.type
_entity.pdbx_description
1 polymer ?
#
loop_
_entity_poly.entity_id
_entity_poly.type
_entity_poly.pdbx_seq_one_letter_code
_entity_poly.pdbx_strand_id
1 'polypeptide(L)'
;MTKQSQVQGGPPPSDVSAGVGLAGLLGLFAWILFCRTFPMISQWLGFDGPHQVLSGPHAALTAMLFTSVPMIVWSLLVDKTHRRASTGIDWSLKRPVADILDISIVKIAGLWATWAGLAALYALCRWYWNGSYLFAMDVLKTAAIPLFVLSVPYVIWLDRFMVEPRDHAWHFGAMLIGREPYHADEVKKHWRAWIIKGFFGAFMISILPGGFQQVVEADLPAMMGDPVQIGMVLISLLFLIDVQIGTVGYLVTLRPLDSHIRSGNPLVAGWLAALICYPPFVWGVIGNGDVLSYEHNVAGWGHWFGGHPVLLWAWAGLLVFLTGIYAWATVA
;
A
#
# COMPACT_ATOMS: atom_id res chain seq x y z
N MET A 1 -37.03 20.95 -14.76
CA MET A 1 -36.50 19.98 -15.74
C MET A 1 -34.99 20.04 -15.72
N THR A 2 -34.38 19.27 -14.82
CA THR A 2 -32.93 19.15 -14.68
C THR A 2 -32.41 18.20 -15.75
N LYS A 3 -31.48 18.67 -16.58
CA LYS A 3 -30.74 17.82 -17.54
C LYS A 3 -30.02 16.73 -16.75
N GLN A 4 -30.53 15.51 -16.79
CA GLN A 4 -29.73 14.32 -16.57
C GLN A 4 -28.65 14.33 -17.65
N SER A 5 -27.43 14.71 -17.27
CA SER A 5 -26.25 14.42 -18.08
C SER A 5 -26.17 12.91 -18.20
N GLN A 6 -26.45 12.41 -19.41
CA GLN A 6 -26.18 11.03 -19.79
C GLN A 6 -24.72 10.70 -19.43
N VAL A 7 -24.55 9.83 -18.43
CA VAL A 7 -23.25 9.24 -18.14
C VAL A 7 -22.96 8.29 -19.29
N GLN A 8 -21.98 8.67 -20.12
CA GLN A 8 -21.46 7.85 -21.21
C GLN A 8 -21.11 6.46 -20.67
N GLY A 9 -21.48 5.41 -21.42
CA GLY A 9 -21.36 3.99 -21.05
C GLY A 9 -19.93 3.44 -21.04
N GLY A 10 -18.96 4.22 -20.55
CA GLY A 10 -17.63 3.74 -20.21
C GLY A 10 -17.58 3.25 -18.77
N PRO A 11 -16.56 2.44 -18.41
CA PRO A 11 -16.26 2.20 -17.01
C PRO A 11 -16.01 3.54 -16.29
N PRO A 12 -16.31 3.62 -14.97
CA PRO A 12 -16.02 4.82 -14.21
C PRO A 12 -14.52 5.16 -14.33
N PRO A 13 -14.16 6.45 -14.45
CA PRO A 13 -12.77 6.85 -14.58
C PRO A 13 -11.98 6.42 -13.34
N SER A 14 -10.71 6.05 -13.54
CA SER A 14 -9.79 5.78 -12.43
C SER A 14 -9.65 7.03 -11.56
N ASP A 15 -9.68 6.85 -10.25
CA ASP A 15 -9.53 7.95 -9.29
C ASP A 15 -8.08 8.46 -9.23
N VAL A 16 -7.12 7.62 -9.63
CA VAL A 16 -5.70 7.94 -9.69
C VAL A 16 -5.31 8.00 -11.17
N SER A 17 -4.60 9.05 -11.58
CA SER A 17 -4.09 9.10 -12.95
C SER A 17 -2.86 8.21 -13.08
N ALA A 18 -2.65 7.64 -14.27
CA ALA A 18 -1.40 6.95 -14.59
C ALA A 18 -0.16 7.83 -14.36
N GLY A 19 -0.29 9.17 -14.40
CA GLY A 19 0.78 10.11 -14.09
C GLY A 19 1.27 9.99 -12.64
N VAL A 20 0.38 9.73 -11.68
CA VAL A 20 0.75 9.49 -10.29
C VAL A 20 1.59 8.22 -10.19
N GLY A 21 1.14 7.11 -10.78
CA GLY A 21 1.87 5.86 -10.79
C GLY A 21 3.24 5.98 -11.45
N LEU A 22 3.32 6.65 -12.60
CA LEU A 22 4.59 6.92 -13.30
C LEU A 22 5.54 7.80 -12.48
N ALA A 23 5.03 8.80 -11.76
CA ALA A 23 5.84 9.60 -10.85
C ALA A 23 6.41 8.74 -9.71
N GLY A 24 5.59 7.86 -9.14
CA GLY A 24 6.04 6.89 -8.13
C GLY A 24 7.10 5.94 -8.65
N LEU A 25 6.91 5.40 -9.85
CA LEU A 25 7.89 4.54 -10.53
C LEU A 25 9.23 5.24 -10.75
N LEU A 26 9.22 6.48 -11.22
CA LEU A 26 10.45 7.26 -11.38
C LEU A 26 11.20 7.40 -10.05
N GLY A 27 10.49 7.71 -8.98
CA GLY A 27 11.06 7.79 -7.64
C GLY A 27 11.63 6.47 -7.14
N LEU A 28 10.89 5.36 -7.31
CA LEU A 28 11.32 4.02 -6.96
C LEU A 28 12.58 3.61 -7.73
N PHE A 29 12.61 3.80 -9.05
CA PHE A 29 13.78 3.46 -9.87
C PHE A 29 15.00 4.33 -9.53
N ALA A 30 14.80 5.62 -9.26
CA ALA A 30 15.90 6.49 -8.80
C ALA A 30 16.50 5.97 -7.49
N TRP A 31 15.66 5.54 -6.54
CA TRP A 31 16.12 4.98 -5.28
C TRP A 31 16.80 3.61 -5.45
N ILE A 32 16.25 2.71 -6.25
CA ILE A 32 16.89 1.42 -6.56
C ILE A 32 18.26 1.65 -7.21
N LEU A 33 18.36 2.57 -8.17
CA LEU A 33 19.63 2.91 -8.82
C LEU A 33 20.64 3.45 -7.79
N PHE A 34 20.20 4.33 -6.89
CA PHE A 34 21.05 4.82 -5.80
C PHE A 34 21.53 3.67 -4.90
N CYS A 35 20.63 2.79 -4.44
CA CYS A 35 20.96 1.64 -3.60
C CYS A 35 21.96 0.68 -4.27
N ARG A 36 21.83 0.46 -5.57
CA ARG A 36 22.73 -0.39 -6.37
C ARG A 36 24.09 0.26 -6.63
N THR A 37 24.15 1.59 -6.74
CA THR A 37 25.40 2.34 -6.99
C THR A 37 26.07 2.84 -5.71
N PHE A 38 25.48 2.60 -4.54
CA PHE A 38 26.01 3.03 -3.25
C PHE A 38 27.46 2.56 -2.96
N PRO A 39 27.92 1.36 -3.35
CA PRO A 39 29.33 0.98 -3.22
C PRO A 39 30.29 2.01 -3.84
N MET A 40 29.99 2.46 -5.06
CA MET A 40 30.82 3.43 -5.78
C MET A 40 30.73 4.81 -5.12
N ILE A 41 29.53 5.23 -4.71
CA ILE A 41 29.29 6.51 -4.05
C ILE A 41 30.03 6.59 -2.70
N SER A 42 29.88 5.56 -1.87
CA SER A 42 30.50 5.49 -0.54
C SER A 42 32.03 5.41 -0.61
N GLN A 43 32.57 4.73 -1.62
CA GLN A 43 34.02 4.72 -1.89
C GLN A 43 34.52 6.09 -2.32
N TRP A 44 33.81 6.76 -3.23
CA TRP A 44 34.17 8.10 -3.70
C TRP A 44 34.11 9.16 -2.58
N LEU A 45 33.13 9.05 -1.67
CA LEU A 45 32.98 9.94 -0.52
C LEU A 45 33.89 9.60 0.67
N GLY A 46 34.62 8.47 0.62
CA GLY A 46 35.50 8.05 1.70
C GLY A 46 34.79 7.70 3.00
N PHE A 47 33.60 7.08 2.92
CA PHE A 47 32.89 6.65 4.13
C PHE A 47 33.61 5.49 4.84
N ASP A 48 33.77 5.61 6.15
CA ASP A 48 34.24 4.52 6.99
C ASP A 48 33.14 3.44 7.10
N GLY A 49 33.32 2.30 6.43
CA GLY A 49 32.36 1.19 6.50
C GLY A 49 32.35 0.30 5.26
N PRO A 50 31.45 -0.71 5.22
CA PRO A 50 31.32 -1.60 4.07
C PRO A 50 30.74 -0.88 2.85
N HIS A 51 31.45 -0.91 1.74
CA HIS A 51 31.01 -0.41 0.43
C HIS A 51 30.13 -1.46 -0.28
N GLN A 52 28.92 -1.68 0.24
CA GLN A 52 27.98 -2.67 -0.27
C GLN A 52 26.68 -2.02 -0.74
N VAL A 53 25.88 -2.76 -1.53
CA VAL A 53 24.57 -2.27 -1.97
C VAL A 53 23.64 -2.07 -0.77
N LEU A 54 22.77 -1.06 -0.84
CA LEU A 54 21.80 -0.79 0.22
C LEU A 54 20.52 -1.61 0.01
N SER A 55 20.57 -2.89 0.38
CA SER A 55 19.47 -3.86 0.16
C SER A 55 18.62 -4.14 1.40
N GLY A 56 19.02 -3.63 2.58
CA GLY A 56 18.39 -3.97 3.85
C GLY A 56 16.95 -3.44 4.05
N PRO A 57 16.25 -3.90 5.10
CA PRO A 57 14.84 -3.55 5.35
C PRO A 57 14.54 -2.05 5.44
N HIS A 58 15.46 -1.27 6.03
CA HIS A 58 15.30 0.18 6.11
C HIS A 58 15.47 0.87 4.75
N ALA A 59 16.26 0.32 3.83
CA ALA A 59 16.36 0.82 2.46
C ALA A 59 15.06 0.53 1.68
N ALA A 60 14.46 -0.65 1.90
CA ALA A 60 13.15 -1.00 1.35
C ALA A 60 12.03 -0.07 1.86
N LEU A 61 12.03 0.25 3.16
CA LEU A 61 11.10 1.22 3.74
C LEU A 61 11.37 2.65 3.24
N THR A 62 12.64 3.03 3.05
CA THR A 62 12.99 4.35 2.51
C THR A 62 12.51 4.51 1.06
N ALA A 63 12.48 3.41 0.29
CA ALA A 63 11.92 3.40 -1.07
C ALA A 63 10.45 3.88 -1.10
N MET A 64 9.68 3.63 -0.04
CA MET A 64 8.31 4.14 0.11
C MET A 64 8.26 5.67 0.10
N LEU A 65 9.24 6.35 0.69
CA LEU A 65 9.32 7.82 0.69
C LEU A 65 9.64 8.32 -0.72
N PHE A 66 10.63 7.71 -1.38
CA PHE A 66 10.99 8.04 -2.75
C PHE A 66 9.87 7.75 -3.75
N THR A 67 8.99 6.78 -3.46
CA THR A 67 7.82 6.47 -4.29
C THR A 67 6.66 7.43 -3.98
N SER A 68 6.30 7.60 -2.70
CA SER A 68 5.14 8.39 -2.29
C SER A 68 5.29 9.90 -2.49
N VAL A 69 6.49 10.47 -2.31
CA VAL A 69 6.69 11.92 -2.45
C VAL A 69 6.40 12.40 -3.87
N PRO A 70 6.98 11.82 -4.95
CA PRO A 70 6.61 12.17 -6.32
C PRO A 70 5.12 11.97 -6.62
N MET A 71 4.52 10.88 -6.12
CA MET A 71 3.07 10.63 -6.27
C MET A 71 2.24 11.76 -5.65
N ILE A 72 2.56 12.17 -4.43
CA ILE A 72 1.89 13.27 -3.72
C ILE A 72 2.07 14.60 -4.48
N VAL A 73 3.30 14.89 -4.92
CA VAL A 73 3.62 16.10 -5.67
C VAL A 73 2.83 16.15 -6.98
N TRP A 74 2.79 15.05 -7.72
CA TRP A 74 2.00 14.96 -8.95
C TRP A 74 0.50 15.16 -8.67
N SER A 75 -0.05 14.43 -7.70
CA SER A 75 -1.46 14.54 -7.30
C SER A 75 -1.87 15.96 -6.92
N LEU A 76 -1.02 16.68 -6.18
CA LEU A 76 -1.34 18.03 -5.72
C LEU A 76 -1.09 19.12 -6.76
N LEU A 77 0.00 19.03 -7.53
CA LEU A 77 0.42 20.11 -8.43
C LEU A 77 -0.14 19.95 -9.85
N VAL A 78 -0.18 18.71 -10.35
CA VAL A 78 -0.61 18.39 -11.72
C VAL A 78 -2.10 18.06 -11.72
N ASP A 79 -2.49 16.98 -11.03
CA ASP A 79 -3.88 16.50 -11.03
C ASP A 79 -4.80 17.38 -10.18
N LYS A 80 -4.21 18.16 -9.25
CA LYS A 80 -4.89 19.05 -8.31
C LYS A 80 -6.04 18.34 -7.60
N THR A 81 -5.78 17.11 -7.13
CA THR A 81 -6.74 16.23 -6.44
C THR A 81 -7.46 16.96 -5.31
N HIS A 82 -6.75 17.83 -4.60
CA HIS A 82 -7.26 18.63 -3.48
C HIS A 82 -8.42 19.56 -3.85
N ARG A 83 -8.68 19.81 -5.14
CA ARG A 83 -9.80 20.63 -5.63
C ARG A 83 -10.99 19.80 -6.12
N ARG A 84 -10.88 18.47 -6.16
CA ARG A 84 -11.95 17.60 -6.65
C ARG A 84 -13.08 17.54 -5.63
N ALA A 85 -14.31 17.57 -6.12
CA ALA A 85 -15.50 17.45 -5.28
C ALA A 85 -15.57 16.10 -4.54
N SER A 86 -14.99 15.04 -5.12
CA SER A 86 -14.88 13.69 -4.51
C SER A 86 -14.14 13.69 -3.18
N THR A 87 -13.25 14.66 -2.93
CA THR A 87 -12.56 14.79 -1.64
C THR A 87 -13.51 15.14 -0.49
N GLY A 88 -14.67 15.74 -0.79
CA GLY A 88 -15.58 16.30 0.21
C GLY A 88 -15.04 17.57 0.89
N ILE A 89 -14.02 18.21 0.30
CA ILE A 89 -13.41 19.43 0.81
C ILE A 89 -13.94 20.65 0.04
N ASP A 90 -14.39 21.66 0.79
CA ASP A 90 -14.64 23.01 0.29
C ASP A 90 -13.74 24.01 1.02
N TRP A 91 -12.73 24.50 0.30
CA TRP A 91 -11.73 25.45 0.79
C TRP A 91 -12.30 26.84 1.12
N SER A 92 -13.54 27.14 0.74
CA SER A 92 -14.22 28.40 1.04
C SER A 92 -14.80 28.45 2.46
N LEU A 93 -15.16 27.29 3.04
CA LEU A 93 -15.84 27.20 4.34
C LEU A 93 -15.04 27.80 5.50
N LYS A 94 -13.73 27.51 5.57
CA LYS A 94 -12.75 28.10 6.52
C LYS A 94 -13.27 28.24 7.97
N ARG A 95 -13.97 27.24 8.50
CA ARG A 95 -14.59 27.34 9.83
C ARG A 95 -13.55 27.66 10.92
N PRO A 96 -13.87 28.53 11.90
CA PRO A 96 -13.06 28.71 13.10
C PRO A 96 -12.81 27.38 13.82
N VAL A 97 -11.64 27.23 14.45
CA VAL A 97 -11.30 26.00 15.18
C VAL A 97 -12.28 25.71 16.30
N ALA A 98 -12.75 26.75 17.00
CA ALA A 98 -13.72 26.61 18.10
C ALA A 98 -15.02 25.91 17.65
N ASP A 99 -15.46 26.14 16.40
CA ASP A 99 -16.73 25.61 15.90
C ASP A 99 -16.65 24.13 15.50
N ILE A 100 -15.44 23.61 15.25
CA ILE A 100 -15.22 22.22 14.83
C ILE A 100 -14.59 21.35 15.91
N LEU A 101 -14.14 21.94 17.01
CA LEU A 101 -13.30 21.26 17.98
C LEU A 101 -14.00 20.05 18.61
N ASP A 102 -15.27 20.21 18.98
CA ASP A 102 -16.08 19.14 19.56
C ASP A 102 -16.24 17.96 18.57
N ILE A 103 -16.49 18.26 17.30
CA ILE A 103 -16.60 17.24 16.23
C ILE A 103 -15.26 16.53 16.04
N SER A 104 -14.16 17.29 15.94
CA SER A 104 -12.83 16.73 15.75
C SER A 104 -12.39 15.88 16.93
N ILE A 105 -12.70 16.25 18.17
CA ILE A 105 -12.37 15.46 19.37
C ILE A 105 -13.09 14.10 19.33
N VAL A 106 -14.39 14.07 19.00
CA VAL A 106 -15.16 12.82 18.87
C VAL A 106 -14.55 11.93 17.78
N LYS A 107 -14.18 12.51 16.64
CA LYS A 107 -13.53 11.78 15.54
C LYS A 107 -12.17 11.23 15.93
N ILE A 108 -11.32 12.03 16.58
CA ILE A 108 -10.00 11.62 17.06
C ILE A 108 -10.14 10.48 18.07
N ALA A 109 -11.10 10.54 19.00
CA ALA A 109 -11.37 9.46 19.93
C ALA A 109 -11.76 8.16 19.20
N GLY A 110 -12.62 8.25 18.18
CA GLY A 110 -12.95 7.10 17.33
C GLY A 110 -11.73 6.52 16.59
N LEU A 111 -10.88 7.37 16.02
CA LEU A 111 -9.64 6.93 15.35
C LEU A 111 -8.67 6.24 16.31
N TRP A 112 -8.42 6.82 17.48
CA TRP A 112 -7.54 6.24 18.48
C TRP A 112 -8.07 4.91 19.03
N ALA A 113 -9.38 4.81 19.28
CA ALA A 113 -10.00 3.55 19.67
C ALA A 113 -9.88 2.48 18.58
N THR A 114 -9.95 2.88 17.31
CA THR A 114 -9.74 1.98 16.17
C THR A 114 -8.31 1.45 16.16
N TRP A 115 -7.32 2.33 16.35
CA TRP A 115 -5.91 1.93 16.39
C TRP A 115 -5.58 1.08 17.60
N ALA A 116 -6.16 1.37 18.76
CA ALA A 116 -6.05 0.52 19.93
C ALA A 116 -6.62 -0.88 19.67
N GLY A 117 -7.78 -0.97 19.00
CA GLY A 117 -8.38 -2.24 18.60
C GLY A 117 -7.50 -3.04 17.62
N LEU A 118 -6.93 -2.38 16.60
CA LEU A 118 -5.99 -3.01 15.68
C LEU A 118 -4.69 -3.44 16.36
N ALA A 119 -4.14 -2.62 17.25
CA ALA A 119 -2.95 -2.96 18.03
C ALA A 119 -3.20 -4.17 18.96
N ALA A 120 -4.37 -4.23 19.60
CA ALA A 120 -4.78 -5.40 20.39
C ALA A 120 -4.89 -6.65 19.52
N LEU A 121 -5.48 -6.55 18.32
CA LEU A 121 -5.53 -7.65 17.36
C LEU A 121 -4.11 -8.13 16.99
N TYR A 122 -3.21 -7.22 16.63
CA TYR A 122 -1.82 -7.56 16.31
C TYR A 122 -1.09 -8.22 17.49
N ALA A 123 -1.35 -7.80 18.73
CA ALA A 123 -0.78 -8.41 19.92
C ALA A 123 -1.32 -9.82 20.19
N LEU A 124 -2.62 -10.06 19.97
CA LEU A 124 -3.27 -11.35 20.22
C LEU A 124 -2.95 -12.39 19.13
N CYS A 125 -2.85 -11.93 17.89
CA CYS A 125 -2.65 -12.78 16.72
C CYS A 125 -1.16 -13.16 16.55
N ARG A 126 -0.76 -14.32 17.09
CA ARG A 126 0.64 -14.76 17.21
C ARG A 126 1.43 -14.80 15.89
N TRP A 127 0.79 -14.96 14.74
CA TRP A 127 1.48 -14.99 13.45
C TRP A 127 2.14 -13.65 13.08
N TYR A 128 1.65 -12.52 13.59
CA TYR A 128 2.31 -11.22 13.39
C TYR A 128 3.67 -11.13 14.10
N TRP A 129 3.95 -12.06 15.00
CA TRP A 129 5.20 -12.14 15.76
C TRP A 129 6.12 -13.25 15.24
N ASN A 130 6.07 -13.53 13.93
CA ASN A 130 6.89 -14.53 13.26
C ASN A 130 7.38 -14.02 11.90
N GLY A 131 8.62 -14.40 11.55
CA GLY A 131 9.17 -14.18 10.21
C GLY A 131 9.19 -12.70 9.82
N SER A 132 8.79 -12.44 8.58
CA SER A 132 8.82 -11.09 8.00
C SER A 132 7.85 -10.11 8.66
N TYR A 133 6.80 -10.59 9.37
CA TYR A 133 5.87 -9.72 10.08
C TYR A 133 6.50 -9.00 11.27
N LEU A 134 7.62 -9.49 11.83
CA LEU A 134 8.35 -8.78 12.88
C LEU A 134 8.76 -7.38 12.44
N PHE A 135 9.26 -7.26 11.21
CA PHE A 135 9.60 -5.96 10.62
C PHE A 135 8.37 -5.06 10.51
N ALA A 136 7.23 -5.60 10.07
CA ALA A 136 5.98 -4.85 10.00
C ALA A 136 5.52 -4.36 11.38
N MET A 137 5.63 -5.19 12.43
CA MET A 137 5.27 -4.81 13.78
C MET A 137 6.19 -3.70 14.33
N ASP A 138 7.49 -3.75 14.05
CA ASP A 138 8.43 -2.70 14.45
C ASP A 138 8.14 -1.37 13.75
N VAL A 139 7.82 -1.42 12.45
CA VAL A 139 7.41 -0.23 11.68
C VAL A 139 6.09 0.33 12.21
N LEU A 140 5.06 -0.49 12.42
CA LEU A 140 3.76 -0.05 12.91
C LEU A 140 3.84 0.49 14.34
N LYS A 141 4.62 -0.14 15.22
CA LYS A 141 4.88 0.34 16.58
C LYS A 141 5.56 1.70 16.57
N THR A 142 6.58 1.87 15.74
CA THR A 142 7.27 3.16 15.57
C THR A 142 6.36 4.21 14.98
N ALA A 143 5.55 3.86 13.97
CA ALA A 143 4.62 4.76 13.31
C ALA A 143 3.40 5.14 14.18
N ALA A 144 3.03 4.33 15.17
CA ALA A 144 1.90 4.61 16.05
C ALA A 144 2.04 5.96 16.78
N ILE A 145 3.24 6.31 17.24
CA ILE A 145 3.51 7.57 17.96
C ILE A 145 3.27 8.79 17.06
N PRO A 146 3.96 8.96 15.91
CA PRO A 146 3.71 10.10 15.04
C PRO A 146 2.28 10.09 14.48
N LEU A 147 1.68 8.92 14.18
CA LEU A 147 0.28 8.88 13.74
C LEU A 147 -0.68 9.41 14.83
N PHE A 148 -0.48 8.98 16.08
CA PHE A 148 -1.25 9.47 17.22
C PHE A 148 -1.14 10.99 17.34
N VAL A 149 0.08 11.52 17.37
CA VAL A 149 0.33 12.96 17.54
C VAL A 149 -0.17 13.77 16.34
N LEU A 150 0.16 13.37 15.12
CA LEU A 150 -0.15 14.11 13.89
C LEU A 150 -1.63 14.01 13.49
N SER A 151 -2.36 13.00 13.97
CA SER A 151 -3.80 12.91 13.73
C SER A 151 -4.58 14.09 14.32
N VAL A 152 -4.13 14.64 15.46
CA VAL A 152 -4.77 15.77 16.12
C VAL A 152 -4.78 17.02 15.25
N PRO A 153 -3.62 17.59 14.86
CA PRO A 153 -3.61 18.77 14.01
C PRO A 153 -4.20 18.48 12.63
N TYR A 154 -4.02 17.27 12.08
CA TYR A 154 -4.57 16.92 10.77
C TYR A 154 -6.11 16.92 10.76
N VAL A 155 -6.75 16.25 11.73
CA VAL A 155 -8.22 16.17 11.81
C VAL A 155 -8.83 17.54 12.09
N ILE A 156 -8.28 18.27 13.08
CA ILE A 156 -8.73 19.63 13.41
C ILE A 156 -8.60 20.55 12.19
N TRP A 157 -7.48 20.48 11.46
CA TRP A 157 -7.30 21.26 10.25
C TRP A 157 -8.29 20.89 9.16
N LEU A 158 -8.47 19.59 8.89
CA LEU A 158 -9.30 19.08 7.81
C LEU A 158 -10.78 19.40 8.02
N ASP A 159 -11.32 19.21 9.23
CA ASP A 159 -12.74 19.41 9.54
C ASP A 159 -13.21 20.86 9.32
N ARG A 160 -12.29 21.83 9.32
CA ARG A 160 -12.57 23.22 8.98
C ARG A 160 -13.05 23.41 7.55
N PHE A 161 -12.71 22.47 6.67
CA PHE A 161 -12.97 22.53 5.23
C PHE A 161 -13.86 21.39 4.73
N MET A 162 -14.16 20.39 5.56
CA MET A 162 -15.05 19.30 5.15
C MET A 162 -16.49 19.80 4.95
N VAL A 163 -17.12 19.42 3.84
CA VAL A 163 -18.55 19.69 3.61
C VAL A 163 -19.39 18.99 4.68
N GLU A 164 -19.12 17.70 4.91
CA GLU A 164 -19.69 16.90 6.00
C GLU A 164 -18.58 16.47 6.97
N PRO A 165 -18.36 17.19 8.08
CA PRO A 165 -17.33 16.85 9.04
C PRO A 165 -17.70 15.62 9.90
N ARG A 166 -18.98 15.25 10.01
CA ARG A 166 -19.42 14.05 10.78
C ARG A 166 -19.34 12.79 9.92
N ASP A 167 -18.11 12.37 9.61
CA ASP A 167 -17.83 11.20 8.77
C ASP A 167 -17.91 9.85 9.54
N HIS A 168 -17.56 8.75 8.85
CA HIS A 168 -17.55 7.40 9.40
C HIS A 168 -16.76 7.27 10.72
N ALA A 169 -15.64 8.00 10.85
CA ALA A 169 -14.81 7.96 12.05
C ALA A 169 -15.46 8.74 13.20
N TRP A 170 -16.14 9.84 12.89
CA TRP A 170 -16.95 10.56 13.87
C TRP A 170 -18.10 9.69 14.38
N HIS A 171 -18.84 9.00 13.50
CA HIS A 171 -19.95 8.13 13.91
C HIS A 171 -19.49 6.98 14.82
N PHE A 172 -18.30 6.42 14.57
CA PHE A 172 -17.72 5.43 15.47
C PHE A 172 -17.33 6.05 16.83
N GLY A 173 -16.74 7.25 16.84
CA GLY A 173 -16.46 7.99 18.07
C GLY A 173 -17.73 8.31 18.88
N ALA A 174 -18.78 8.79 18.23
CA ALA A 174 -20.07 9.08 18.84
C ALA A 174 -20.71 7.83 19.46
N MET A 175 -20.62 6.68 18.79
CA MET A 175 -21.06 5.38 19.32
C MET A 175 -20.32 5.01 20.62
N LEU A 176 -19.00 5.21 20.68
CA LEU A 176 -18.19 4.88 21.86
C LEU A 176 -18.46 5.82 23.04
N ILE A 177 -18.63 7.11 22.76
CA ILE A 177 -18.84 8.14 23.78
C ILE A 177 -20.29 8.10 24.31
N GLY A 178 -21.25 7.70 23.47
CA GLY A 178 -22.66 7.53 23.85
C GLY A 178 -23.42 8.83 24.11
N ARG A 179 -22.86 9.99 23.75
CA ARG A 179 -23.47 11.31 23.98
C ARG A 179 -24.27 11.84 22.80
N GLU A 180 -23.89 11.49 21.58
CA GLU A 180 -24.50 11.99 20.35
C GLU A 180 -25.13 10.85 19.54
N PRO A 181 -26.20 11.10 18.77
CA PRO A 181 -26.78 10.09 17.89
C PRO A 181 -25.79 9.71 16.79
N TYR A 182 -25.69 8.41 16.51
CA TYR A 182 -24.84 7.87 15.45
C TYR A 182 -25.64 6.98 14.49
N HIS A 183 -25.12 6.81 13.28
CA HIS A 183 -25.70 5.90 12.28
C HIS A 183 -24.89 4.60 12.22
N ALA A 184 -25.53 3.47 12.50
CA ALA A 184 -24.86 2.16 12.55
C ALA A 184 -24.23 1.76 11.20
N ASP A 185 -24.82 2.16 10.07
CA ASP A 185 -24.26 1.86 8.75
C ASP A 185 -22.95 2.61 8.46
N GLU A 186 -22.79 3.80 9.02
CA GLU A 186 -21.54 4.57 8.93
C GLU A 186 -20.43 3.91 9.76
N VAL A 187 -20.77 3.34 10.91
CA VAL A 187 -19.85 2.53 11.72
C VAL A 187 -19.41 1.26 10.99
N LYS A 188 -20.32 0.59 10.27
CA LYS A 188 -19.96 -0.58 9.43
C LYS A 188 -18.99 -0.17 8.32
N LYS A 189 -19.20 0.98 7.66
CA LYS A 189 -18.30 1.50 6.62
C LYS A 189 -16.91 1.81 7.19
N HIS A 190 -16.86 2.43 8.38
CA HIS A 190 -15.62 2.68 9.13
C HIS A 190 -14.80 1.39 9.29
N TRP A 191 -15.41 0.36 9.89
CA TRP A 191 -14.70 -0.90 10.15
C TRP A 191 -14.29 -1.65 8.88
N ARG A 192 -15.11 -1.63 7.82
CA ARG A 192 -14.71 -2.22 6.53
C ARG A 192 -13.44 -1.56 5.99
N ALA A 193 -13.33 -0.24 6.05
CA ALA A 193 -12.13 0.46 5.59
C ALA A 193 -10.91 0.17 6.48
N TRP A 194 -11.09 0.16 7.80
CA TRP A 194 -9.99 -0.05 8.75
C TRP A 194 -9.50 -1.49 8.83
N ILE A 195 -10.38 -2.49 8.68
CA ILE A 195 -9.96 -3.90 8.61
C ILE A 195 -9.13 -4.14 7.35
N ILE A 196 -9.51 -3.57 6.20
CA ILE A 196 -8.70 -3.63 4.96
C ILE A 196 -7.31 -3.06 5.23
N LYS A 197 -7.22 -1.85 5.77
CA LYS A 197 -5.94 -1.21 6.07
C LYS A 197 -5.12 -1.96 7.10
N GLY A 198 -5.76 -2.45 8.17
CA GLY A 198 -5.09 -3.18 9.23
C GLY A 198 -4.51 -4.51 8.72
N PHE A 199 -5.30 -5.27 7.97
CA PHE A 199 -4.86 -6.57 7.45
C PHE A 199 -3.81 -6.41 6.34
N PHE A 200 -4.16 -5.69 5.27
CA PHE A 200 -3.29 -5.55 4.09
C PHE A 200 -2.10 -4.63 4.35
N GLY A 201 -2.24 -3.59 5.16
CA GLY A 201 -1.11 -2.71 5.50
C GLY A 201 0.01 -3.46 6.21
N ALA A 202 -0.32 -4.30 7.20
CA ALA A 202 0.68 -5.13 7.89
C ALA A 202 1.32 -6.17 6.96
N PHE A 203 0.53 -6.81 6.09
CA PHE A 203 1.04 -7.76 5.09
C PHE A 203 1.97 -7.08 4.08
N MET A 204 1.57 -5.95 3.52
CA MET A 204 2.36 -5.25 2.53
C MET A 204 3.71 -4.79 3.12
N ILE A 205 3.71 -4.24 4.33
CA ILE A 205 4.96 -3.84 5.00
C ILE A 205 5.87 -5.05 5.26
N SER A 206 5.32 -6.22 5.59
CA SER A 206 6.12 -7.39 5.93
C SER A 206 6.90 -7.95 4.74
N ILE A 207 6.34 -7.88 3.52
CA ILE A 207 6.97 -8.43 2.32
C ILE A 207 7.91 -7.44 1.60
N LEU A 208 7.89 -6.15 1.96
CA LEU A 208 8.74 -5.11 1.36
C LEU A 208 10.24 -5.46 1.38
N PRO A 209 10.86 -5.87 2.50
CA PRO A 209 12.31 -6.10 2.55
C PRO A 209 12.79 -7.20 1.60
N GLY A 210 12.09 -8.34 1.54
CA GLY A 210 12.52 -9.48 0.75
C GLY A 210 12.51 -9.19 -0.75
N GLY A 211 11.41 -8.59 -1.26
CA GLY A 211 11.31 -8.20 -2.66
C GLY A 211 12.33 -7.13 -3.04
N PHE A 212 12.56 -6.15 -2.17
CA PHE A 212 13.52 -5.08 -2.42
C PHE A 212 14.96 -5.61 -2.45
N GLN A 213 15.32 -6.46 -1.49
CA GLN A 213 16.64 -7.08 -1.41
C GLN A 213 16.95 -7.86 -2.69
N GLN A 214 16.02 -8.72 -3.14
CA GLN A 214 16.21 -9.54 -4.34
C GLN A 214 16.50 -8.70 -5.60
N VAL A 215 15.84 -7.56 -5.74
CA VAL A 215 16.03 -6.66 -6.90
C VAL A 215 17.32 -5.86 -6.79
N VAL A 216 17.68 -5.38 -5.60
CA VAL A 216 18.90 -4.59 -5.41
C VAL A 216 20.16 -5.44 -5.51
N GLU A 217 20.13 -6.67 -5.00
CA GLU A 217 21.27 -7.60 -5.01
C GLU A 217 21.43 -8.37 -6.33
N ALA A 218 20.47 -8.29 -7.27
CA ALA A 218 20.55 -9.02 -8.52
C ALA A 218 21.83 -8.71 -9.32
N ASP A 219 22.61 -9.74 -9.65
CA ASP A 219 23.85 -9.67 -10.42
C ASP A 219 23.58 -9.73 -11.93
N LEU A 220 23.33 -8.57 -12.54
CA LEU A 220 22.96 -8.48 -13.95
C LEU A 220 24.02 -9.07 -14.91
N PRO A 221 25.33 -8.86 -14.71
CA PRO A 221 26.36 -9.55 -15.50
C PRO A 221 26.28 -11.08 -15.43
N ALA A 222 26.12 -11.66 -14.23
CA ALA A 222 26.09 -13.12 -14.06
C ALA A 222 24.86 -13.76 -14.71
N MET A 223 23.76 -13.02 -14.83
CA MET A 223 22.51 -13.49 -15.40
C MET A 223 22.44 -13.38 -16.94
N MET A 224 23.46 -12.78 -17.57
CA MET A 224 23.42 -12.50 -19.00
C MET A 224 23.30 -13.80 -19.81
N GLY A 225 22.19 -13.92 -20.56
CA GLY A 225 21.92 -15.10 -21.37
C GLY A 225 21.20 -16.24 -20.64
N ASP A 226 20.90 -16.10 -19.34
CA ASP A 226 20.05 -17.04 -18.59
C ASP A 226 18.58 -16.54 -18.57
N PRO A 227 17.69 -17.09 -19.42
CA PRO A 227 16.30 -16.68 -19.47
C PRO A 227 15.54 -16.92 -18.16
N VAL A 228 15.93 -17.95 -17.38
CA VAL A 228 15.26 -18.29 -16.14
C VAL A 228 15.56 -17.25 -15.09
N GLN A 229 16.84 -16.95 -14.87
CA GLN A 229 17.23 -15.95 -13.89
C GLN A 229 16.72 -14.55 -14.27
N ILE A 230 16.86 -14.14 -15.55
CA ILE A 230 16.35 -12.85 -16.02
C ILE A 230 14.84 -12.75 -15.81
N GLY A 231 14.09 -13.79 -16.19
CA GLY A 231 12.64 -13.85 -15.98
C GLY A 231 12.27 -13.70 -14.51
N MET A 232 12.92 -14.45 -13.62
CA MET A 232 12.63 -14.40 -12.18
C MET A 232 12.93 -13.03 -11.56
N VAL A 233 14.04 -12.38 -11.90
CA VAL A 233 14.36 -11.04 -11.38
C VAL A 233 13.42 -9.96 -11.91
N LEU A 234 13.03 -10.04 -13.20
CA LEU A 234 12.05 -9.11 -13.76
C LEU A 234 10.67 -9.30 -13.11
N ILE A 235 10.24 -10.54 -12.88
CA ILE A 235 9.01 -10.85 -12.13
C ILE A 235 9.09 -10.28 -10.70
N SER A 236 10.21 -10.50 -10.00
CA SER A 236 10.42 -9.94 -8.66
C SER A 236 10.42 -8.40 -8.66
N LEU A 237 10.98 -7.76 -9.70
CA LEU A 237 10.91 -6.31 -9.87
C LEU A 237 9.46 -5.84 -10.05
N LEU A 238 8.67 -6.54 -10.85
CA LEU A 238 7.26 -6.20 -11.08
C LEU A 238 6.41 -6.39 -9.81
N PHE A 239 6.66 -7.44 -9.03
CA PHE A 239 6.04 -7.59 -7.71
C PHE A 239 6.51 -6.53 -6.71
N LEU A 240 7.79 -6.14 -6.74
CA LEU A 240 8.29 -5.04 -5.92
C LEU A 240 7.57 -3.73 -6.26
N ILE A 241 7.38 -3.44 -7.54
CA ILE A 241 6.62 -2.28 -8.03
C ILE A 241 5.19 -2.32 -7.48
N ASP A 242 4.50 -3.44 -7.67
CA ASP A 242 3.13 -3.66 -7.19
C ASP A 242 3.02 -3.43 -5.67
N VAL A 243 3.89 -4.07 -4.90
CA VAL A 243 3.90 -3.95 -3.45
C VAL A 243 4.23 -2.52 -3.01
N GLN A 244 5.26 -1.88 -3.56
CA GLN A 244 5.65 -0.51 -3.15
C GLN A 244 4.53 0.49 -3.43
N ILE A 245 3.99 0.50 -4.65
CA ILE A 245 2.92 1.43 -5.04
C ILE A 245 1.61 1.09 -4.31
N GLY A 246 1.25 -0.19 -4.23
CA GLY A 246 0.09 -0.66 -3.47
C GLY A 246 0.16 -0.28 -1.99
N THR A 247 1.34 -0.43 -1.37
CA THR A 247 1.57 -0.01 0.02
C THR A 247 1.32 1.49 0.19
N VAL A 248 1.76 2.33 -0.76
CA VAL A 248 1.50 3.78 -0.72
C VAL A 248 -0.01 4.02 -0.72
N GLY A 249 -0.75 3.30 -1.57
CA GLY A 249 -2.21 3.36 -1.62
C GLY A 249 -2.91 3.01 -0.30
N TYR A 250 -2.37 2.07 0.48
CA TYR A 250 -2.93 1.73 1.80
C TYR A 250 -2.58 2.75 2.90
N LEU A 251 -1.36 3.29 2.86
CA LEU A 251 -0.85 4.18 3.91
C LEU A 251 -1.24 5.65 3.69
N VAL A 252 -1.09 6.15 2.47
CA VAL A 252 -1.22 7.57 2.12
C VAL A 252 -2.63 7.88 1.60
N THR A 253 -3.62 7.68 2.47
CA THR A 253 -5.07 7.80 2.16
C THR A 253 -5.67 9.12 2.65
N LEU A 254 -4.95 10.22 2.40
CA LEU A 254 -5.33 11.55 2.88
C LEU A 254 -6.44 12.15 1.99
N ARG A 255 -7.40 12.84 2.60
CA ARG A 255 -8.54 13.46 1.89
C ARG A 255 -8.11 14.42 0.76
N PRO A 256 -7.10 15.31 0.96
CA PRO A 256 -6.63 16.19 -0.13
C PRO A 256 -6.02 15.47 -1.33
N LEU A 257 -5.61 14.21 -1.17
CA LEU A 257 -5.06 13.40 -2.26
C LEU A 257 -6.14 12.65 -3.03
N ASP A 258 -7.40 12.72 -2.60
CA ASP A 258 -8.52 11.95 -3.15
C ASP A 258 -8.28 10.42 -3.15
N SER A 259 -7.33 9.94 -2.33
CA SER A 259 -6.92 8.54 -2.21
C SER A 259 -7.59 7.81 -1.04
N HIS A 260 -8.64 8.39 -0.47
CA HIS A 260 -9.34 7.81 0.67
C HIS A 260 -10.20 6.62 0.24
N ILE A 261 -10.34 5.62 1.11
CA ILE A 261 -11.20 4.47 0.85
C ILE A 261 -12.66 4.95 0.86
N ARG A 262 -13.35 4.82 -0.27
CA ARG A 262 -14.76 5.22 -0.43
C ARG A 262 -15.74 4.15 0.07
N SER A 263 -15.39 2.88 -0.10
CA SER A 263 -16.20 1.75 0.33
C SER A 263 -15.37 0.47 0.45
N GLY A 264 -15.78 -0.42 1.35
CA GLY A 264 -15.36 -1.82 1.33
C GLY A 264 -16.54 -2.73 0.94
N ASN A 265 -16.24 -3.91 0.39
CA ASN A 265 -17.25 -4.86 -0.05
C ASN A 265 -18.22 -5.21 1.11
N PRO A 266 -19.55 -5.10 0.95
CA PRO A 266 -20.48 -5.40 2.01
C PRO A 266 -20.72 -6.91 2.22
N LEU A 267 -20.34 -7.77 1.26
CA LEU A 267 -20.66 -9.19 1.24
C LEU A 267 -19.54 -10.03 1.85
N VAL A 268 -19.86 -10.86 2.84
CA VAL A 268 -18.90 -11.77 3.51
C VAL A 268 -18.17 -12.67 2.51
N ALA A 269 -18.85 -13.14 1.46
CA ALA A 269 -18.24 -13.97 0.41
C ALA A 269 -17.03 -13.30 -0.25
N GLY A 270 -17.09 -11.98 -0.50
CA GLY A 270 -15.97 -11.23 -1.06
C GLY A 270 -14.76 -11.18 -0.13
N TRP A 271 -15.00 -11.09 1.18
CA TRP A 271 -13.93 -11.13 2.18
C TRP A 271 -13.31 -12.51 2.30
N LEU A 272 -14.12 -13.57 2.32
CA LEU A 272 -13.61 -14.95 2.39
C LEU A 272 -12.77 -15.28 1.15
N ALA A 273 -13.25 -14.92 -0.03
CA ALA A 273 -12.50 -15.10 -1.27
C ALA A 273 -11.16 -14.36 -1.24
N ALA A 274 -11.13 -13.11 -0.77
CA ALA A 274 -9.90 -12.38 -0.60
C ALA A 274 -8.97 -13.03 0.42
N LEU A 275 -9.45 -13.33 1.64
CA LEU A 275 -8.62 -13.84 2.72
C LEU A 275 -7.91 -15.14 2.35
N ILE A 276 -8.58 -16.08 1.67
CA ILE A 276 -7.96 -17.34 1.23
C ILE A 276 -6.70 -17.11 0.36
N CYS A 277 -6.65 -16.00 -0.38
CA CYS A 277 -5.53 -15.66 -1.27
C CYS A 277 -4.36 -14.93 -0.59
N TYR A 278 -4.50 -14.50 0.67
CA TYR A 278 -3.47 -13.72 1.36
C TYR A 278 -2.97 -14.37 2.65
N PRO A 279 -1.70 -14.14 3.04
CA PRO A 279 -1.19 -14.58 4.33
C PRO A 279 -1.98 -13.97 5.50
N PRO A 280 -2.20 -14.71 6.59
CA PRO A 280 -1.68 -16.05 6.86
C PRO A 280 -2.51 -17.21 6.26
N PHE A 281 -3.70 -16.93 5.73
CA PHE A 281 -4.64 -17.98 5.31
C PHE A 281 -4.14 -18.75 4.08
N VAL A 282 -3.58 -18.05 3.09
CA VAL A 282 -3.03 -18.71 1.90
C VAL A 282 -1.95 -19.71 2.25
N TRP A 283 -1.15 -19.44 3.29
CA TRP A 283 -0.12 -20.36 3.74
C TRP A 283 -0.68 -21.65 4.29
N GLY A 284 -1.80 -21.61 5.04
CA GLY A 284 -2.43 -22.81 5.58
C GLY A 284 -3.34 -23.56 4.60
N VAL A 285 -3.62 -23.00 3.42
CA VAL A 285 -4.50 -23.60 2.40
C VAL A 285 -3.71 -24.04 1.17
N ILE A 286 -2.91 -23.16 0.58
CA ILE A 286 -2.23 -23.37 -0.71
C ILE A 286 -0.70 -23.39 -0.55
N GLY A 287 -0.15 -22.67 0.44
CA GLY A 287 1.28 -22.56 0.69
C GLY A 287 1.86 -23.68 1.56
N ASN A 288 3.17 -23.61 1.81
CA ASN A 288 3.92 -24.42 2.78
C ASN A 288 3.80 -25.94 2.71
N GLY A 289 3.28 -26.51 1.61
CA GLY A 289 3.09 -27.96 1.50
C GLY A 289 1.82 -28.47 2.18
N ASP A 290 0.89 -27.58 2.52
CA ASP A 290 -0.37 -27.91 3.19
C ASP A 290 -1.46 -28.33 2.17
N VAL A 291 -2.74 -28.15 2.53
CA VAL A 291 -3.93 -28.83 1.98
C VAL A 291 -4.02 -28.88 0.44
N LEU A 292 -3.70 -27.79 -0.26
CA LEU A 292 -3.82 -27.64 -1.72
C LEU A 292 -2.47 -27.33 -2.41
N SER A 293 -1.34 -27.51 -1.72
CA SER A 293 -0.01 -27.21 -2.28
C SER A 293 0.39 -28.25 -3.35
N TYR A 294 0.35 -27.86 -4.62
CA TYR A 294 0.74 -28.73 -5.74
C TYR A 294 2.19 -28.50 -6.23
N GLU A 295 2.86 -27.45 -5.74
CA GLU A 295 4.24 -27.10 -6.12
C GLU A 295 5.29 -27.71 -5.16
N HIS A 296 4.85 -28.46 -4.15
CA HIS A 296 5.75 -29.08 -3.19
C HIS A 296 6.47 -30.30 -3.81
N ASN A 297 7.80 -30.31 -3.75
CA ASN A 297 8.67 -31.35 -4.34
C ASN A 297 8.50 -31.54 -5.86
N VAL A 298 8.06 -30.51 -6.59
CA VAL A 298 7.97 -30.50 -8.05
C VAL A 298 8.98 -29.51 -8.62
N ALA A 299 9.66 -29.90 -9.70
CA ALA A 299 10.60 -29.02 -10.38
C ALA A 299 9.88 -27.88 -11.12
N GLY A 300 10.48 -26.70 -11.15
CA GLY A 300 9.93 -25.54 -11.88
C GLY A 300 10.08 -25.64 -13.40
N TRP A 301 9.44 -24.73 -14.13
CA TRP A 301 9.46 -24.68 -15.59
C TRP A 301 10.88 -24.62 -16.19
N GLY A 302 11.85 -24.00 -15.49
CA GLY A 302 13.25 -23.96 -15.92
C GLY A 302 13.90 -25.34 -16.02
N HIS A 303 13.48 -26.29 -15.18
CA HIS A 303 13.91 -27.68 -15.26
C HIS A 303 13.24 -28.40 -16.43
N TRP A 304 11.91 -28.30 -16.53
CA TRP A 304 11.13 -29.02 -17.55
C TRP A 304 11.43 -28.58 -18.99
N PHE A 305 11.76 -27.31 -19.19
CA PHE A 305 12.18 -26.79 -20.49
C PHE A 305 13.71 -26.78 -20.67
N GLY A 306 14.45 -27.45 -19.78
CA GLY A 306 15.90 -27.61 -19.89
C GLY A 306 16.32 -28.12 -21.26
N GLY A 307 17.35 -27.52 -21.85
CA GLY A 307 17.83 -27.86 -23.19
C GLY A 307 17.06 -27.22 -24.36
N HIS A 308 15.96 -26.49 -24.09
CA HIS A 308 15.17 -25.79 -25.11
C HIS A 308 15.25 -24.26 -24.94
N PRO A 309 16.34 -23.61 -25.36
CA PRO A 309 16.60 -22.19 -25.06
C PRO A 309 15.53 -21.24 -25.59
N VAL A 310 15.03 -21.47 -26.81
CA VAL A 310 13.96 -20.64 -27.40
C VAL A 310 12.68 -20.71 -26.58
N LEU A 311 12.31 -21.92 -26.10
CA LEU A 311 11.12 -22.12 -25.28
C LEU A 311 11.27 -21.44 -23.91
N LEU A 312 12.46 -21.53 -23.30
CA LEU A 312 12.77 -20.83 -22.04
C LEU A 312 12.61 -19.31 -22.18
N TRP A 313 13.15 -18.71 -23.25
CA TRP A 313 12.98 -17.28 -23.52
C TRP A 313 11.52 -16.88 -23.77
N ALA A 314 10.81 -17.67 -24.58
CA ALA A 314 9.40 -17.41 -24.86
C ALA A 314 8.54 -17.49 -23.58
N TRP A 315 8.79 -18.49 -22.74
CA TRP A 315 8.07 -18.68 -21.48
C TRP A 315 8.39 -17.58 -20.46
N ALA A 316 9.68 -17.27 -20.26
CA ALA A 316 10.10 -16.17 -19.39
C ALA A 316 9.48 -14.84 -19.85
N GLY A 317 9.52 -14.55 -21.15
CA GLY A 317 8.92 -13.35 -21.73
C GLY A 317 7.41 -13.28 -21.53
N LEU A 318 6.70 -14.40 -21.70
CA LEU A 318 5.26 -14.49 -21.45
C LEU A 318 4.93 -14.22 -19.97
N LEU A 319 5.66 -14.83 -19.04
CA LEU A 319 5.45 -14.61 -17.61
C LEU A 319 5.70 -13.14 -17.24
N VAL A 320 6.83 -12.57 -17.66
CA VAL A 320 7.16 -11.16 -17.42
C VAL A 320 6.09 -10.23 -18.01
N PHE A 321 5.60 -10.53 -19.21
CA PHE A 321 4.54 -9.73 -19.84
C PHE A 321 3.22 -9.78 -19.04
N LEU A 322 2.78 -10.97 -18.64
CA LEU A 322 1.55 -11.14 -17.85
C LEU A 322 1.67 -10.49 -16.46
N THR A 323 2.82 -10.66 -15.79
CA THR A 323 3.11 -9.96 -14.53
C THR A 323 3.19 -8.44 -14.75
N GLY A 324 3.66 -7.99 -15.91
CA GLY A 324 3.70 -6.59 -16.29
C GLY A 324 2.29 -5.98 -16.41
N ILE A 325 1.35 -6.70 -17.03
CA ILE A 325 -0.07 -6.30 -17.07
C ILE A 325 -0.64 -6.22 -15.65
N TYR A 326 -0.35 -7.20 -14.81
CA TYR A 326 -0.79 -7.22 -13.41
C TYR A 326 -0.25 -6.01 -12.64
N ALA A 327 1.06 -5.75 -12.69
CA ALA A 327 1.67 -4.61 -11.99
C ALA A 327 1.17 -3.27 -12.54
N TRP A 328 0.90 -3.18 -13.84
CA TRP A 328 0.32 -1.98 -14.45
C TRP A 328 -1.08 -1.67 -13.92
N ALA A 329 -1.88 -2.69 -13.59
CA ALA A 329 -3.19 -2.49 -12.97
C ALA A 329 -3.12 -1.82 -11.59
N THR A 330 -1.95 -1.88 -10.92
CA THR A 330 -1.69 -1.16 -9.66
C THR A 330 -1.13 0.24 -9.90
N VAL A 331 -0.39 0.43 -11.00
CA VAL A 331 0.23 1.72 -11.37
C VAL A 331 -0.79 2.70 -11.97
N ALA A 332 -1.76 2.19 -12.75
CA ALA A 332 -2.63 2.98 -13.62
C ALA A 332 -4.06 3.19 -13.11
#